data_AF-A0AA35WHF7-F1
#
_entry.id   AF-A0AA35WHF7-F1
#
_cell.length_a   1.000
_cell.length_b   1.000
_cell.length_c   1.000
_cell.angle_alpha   90.00
_cell.angle_beta   90.00
_cell.angle_gamma   90.00
#
_symmetry.space_group_name_H-M   'P 1'
#
loop_
_entity.id
_entity.type
_entity.pdbx_description
1 polymer ?
#
loop_
_entity_poly.entity_id
_entity_poly.type
_entity_poly.pdbx_seq_one_letter_code
_entity_poly.pdbx_strand_id
1 'polypeptide(L)'
;MSRALQDTDYYVSRGGKIPVKWTAPEALHYKKYSTASDVWSFGVLMYEIWSLGASPYFLMTNNEVYDKIQSGYRLPPPPGCPRAVYQTMIGCWHPEPHSRPTFPDIQTVLQRPDFKLLTWTAEDVAAYTEEARTLGAPLEAGEELYTDIQNCYMLK
;
A
#
# COMPACT_ATOMS: atom_id res chain seq x y z
N MET A 1 -17.96 -9.62 -2.74
CA MET A 1 -18.79 -10.63 -2.04
C MET A 1 -18.03 -11.03 -0.77
N SER A 2 -18.29 -10.37 0.36
CA SER A 2 -17.72 -10.74 1.65
C SER A 2 -18.30 -12.10 2.09
N ARG A 3 -17.46 -12.99 2.61
CA ARG A 3 -17.87 -14.28 3.17
C ARG A 3 -17.67 -14.23 4.67
N ALA A 4 -18.61 -14.77 5.43
CA ALA A 4 -18.47 -14.88 6.88
C ALA A 4 -17.26 -15.77 7.22
N LEU A 5 -16.40 -15.29 8.11
CA LEU A 5 -15.34 -16.09 8.72
C LEU A 5 -16.02 -17.18 9.57
N GLN A 6 -15.65 -18.45 9.37
CA GLN A 6 -15.94 -19.52 10.35
C GLN A 6 -14.96 -19.37 11.53
N ASP A 7 -14.95 -20.27 12.52
CA ASP A 7 -14.17 -20.22 13.80
C ASP A 7 -12.65 -19.89 13.71
N THR A 8 -12.11 -19.67 12.52
CA THR A 8 -10.76 -19.18 12.22
C THR A 8 -10.81 -17.78 11.60
N ASP A 9 -9.88 -16.89 11.98
CA ASP A 9 -9.75 -15.50 11.48
C ASP A 9 -9.49 -15.38 9.95
N TYR A 10 -9.46 -16.50 9.23
CA TYR A 10 -9.33 -16.56 7.78
C TYR A 10 -10.24 -17.63 7.19
N TYR A 11 -10.55 -17.51 5.89
CA TYR A 11 -11.20 -18.56 5.10
C TYR A 11 -10.31 -18.98 3.92
N VAL A 12 -10.51 -20.21 3.44
CA VAL A 12 -9.80 -20.76 2.28
C VAL A 12 -10.74 -20.86 1.07
N SER A 13 -10.41 -20.17 -0.03
CA SER A 13 -11.22 -20.25 -1.27
C SER A 13 -10.86 -21.49 -2.09
N ARG A 14 -11.86 -22.14 -2.71
CA ARG A 14 -11.71 -23.34 -3.55
C ARG A 14 -11.62 -23.06 -5.07
N GLY A 15 -11.59 -21.80 -5.49
CA GLY A 15 -11.42 -21.44 -6.92
C GLY A 15 -11.73 -19.97 -7.26
N GLY A 16 -11.30 -19.52 -8.45
CA GLY A 16 -11.58 -18.19 -9.02
C GLY A 16 -10.34 -17.45 -9.56
N LYS A 17 -10.52 -16.59 -10.57
CA LYS A 17 -9.50 -15.62 -10.97
C LYS A 17 -9.40 -14.54 -9.89
N ILE A 18 -8.18 -14.25 -9.43
CA ILE A 18 -7.91 -13.24 -8.40
C ILE A 18 -7.10 -12.08 -8.98
N PRO A 19 -7.36 -10.83 -8.56
CA PRO A 19 -6.59 -9.67 -9.00
C PRO A 19 -5.24 -9.66 -8.30
N VAL A 20 -4.22 -10.26 -8.92
CA VAL A 20 -2.89 -10.49 -8.32
C VAL A 20 -2.31 -9.24 -7.68
N LYS A 21 -2.37 -8.09 -8.37
CA LYS A 21 -1.75 -6.83 -7.93
C LYS A 21 -2.41 -6.18 -6.70
N TRP A 22 -3.62 -6.62 -6.33
CA TRP A 22 -4.33 -6.20 -5.11
C TRP A 22 -4.33 -7.26 -4.03
N THR A 23 -3.88 -8.47 -4.34
CA THR A 23 -4.02 -9.62 -3.44
C THR A 23 -2.81 -9.71 -2.51
N ALA A 24 -3.06 -9.85 -1.21
CA ALA A 24 -2.02 -10.05 -0.21
C ALA A 24 -1.19 -11.33 -0.49
N PRO A 25 0.10 -11.38 -0.12
CA PRO A 25 0.98 -12.52 -0.39
C PRO A 25 0.42 -13.85 0.10
N GLU A 26 -0.13 -13.87 1.32
CA GLU A 26 -0.71 -15.06 1.94
C GLU A 26 -2.00 -15.52 1.25
N ALA A 27 -2.79 -14.58 0.74
CA ALA A 27 -4.01 -14.86 -0.02
C ALA A 27 -3.68 -15.36 -1.44
N LEU A 28 -2.59 -14.87 -2.02
CA LEU A 28 -2.12 -15.30 -3.33
C LEU A 28 -1.56 -16.74 -3.27
N HIS A 29 -0.68 -17.01 -2.31
CA HIS A 29 0.03 -18.28 -2.14
C HIS A 29 -0.84 -19.38 -1.52
N TYR A 30 -1.51 -19.10 -0.39
CA TYR A 30 -2.22 -20.11 0.39
C TYR A 30 -3.75 -20.04 0.25
N LYS A 31 -4.27 -19.10 -0.55
CA LYS A 31 -5.72 -18.81 -0.63
C LYS A 31 -6.35 -18.51 0.73
N LYS A 32 -5.55 -18.00 1.68
CA LYS A 32 -6.00 -17.57 3.02
C LYS A 32 -6.44 -16.12 2.96
N TYR A 33 -7.73 -15.89 3.12
CA TYR A 33 -8.33 -14.55 3.11
C TYR A 33 -8.79 -14.20 4.50
N SER A 34 -8.46 -13.00 4.96
CA SER A 34 -8.77 -12.47 6.29
C SER A 34 -8.98 -10.96 6.22
N THR A 35 -9.42 -10.35 7.32
CA THR A 35 -9.44 -8.88 7.44
C THR A 35 -8.06 -8.27 7.19
N ALA A 36 -6.99 -8.94 7.61
CA ALA A 36 -5.62 -8.48 7.35
C ALA A 36 -5.25 -8.54 5.85
N SER A 37 -5.78 -9.52 5.09
CA SER A 37 -5.59 -9.53 3.63
C SER A 37 -6.40 -8.43 2.94
N ASP A 38 -7.57 -8.05 3.48
CA ASP A 38 -8.34 -6.90 2.97
C ASP A 38 -7.63 -5.57 3.25
N VAL A 39 -6.92 -5.45 4.39
CA VAL A 39 -6.08 -4.29 4.71
C VAL A 39 -4.97 -4.11 3.66
N TRP A 40 -4.35 -5.19 3.18
CA TRP A 40 -3.38 -5.11 2.08
C TRP A 40 -4.02 -4.50 0.82
N SER A 41 -5.17 -5.04 0.41
CA SER A 41 -5.91 -4.55 -0.75
C SER A 41 -6.33 -3.08 -0.57
N PHE A 42 -6.67 -2.67 0.65
CA PHE A 42 -6.96 -1.29 0.97
C PHE A 42 -5.74 -0.38 0.81
N GLY A 43 -4.54 -0.83 1.17
CA GLY A 43 -3.30 -0.10 0.87
C GLY A 43 -3.10 0.13 -0.63
N VAL A 44 -3.41 -0.88 -1.47
CA VAL A 44 -3.36 -0.73 -2.94
C VAL A 44 -4.43 0.26 -3.43
N LEU A 45 -5.63 0.23 -2.86
CA LEU A 45 -6.68 1.23 -3.16
C LEU A 45 -6.24 2.65 -2.79
N MET A 46 -5.58 2.83 -1.64
CA MET A 46 -5.04 4.14 -1.24
C MET A 46 -4.02 4.64 -2.27
N TYR A 47 -3.16 3.75 -2.79
CA TYR A 47 -2.24 4.09 -3.88
C TYR A 47 -3.00 4.56 -5.12
N GLU A 48 -4.04 3.83 -5.55
CA GLU A 48 -4.86 4.21 -6.72
C GLU A 48 -5.54 5.58 -6.54
N ILE A 49 -6.01 5.90 -5.34
CA ILE A 49 -6.62 7.21 -5.05
C ILE A 49 -5.60 8.33 -5.27
N TRP A 50 -4.38 8.15 -4.72
CA TRP A 50 -3.33 9.17 -4.80
C TRP A 50 -2.64 9.22 -6.16
N SER A 51 -2.69 8.14 -6.94
CA SER A 51 -2.21 8.12 -8.32
C SER A 51 -3.26 8.56 -9.34
N LEU A 52 -4.42 9.04 -8.89
CA LEU A 52 -5.55 9.45 -9.73
C LEU A 52 -6.05 8.32 -10.66
N GLY A 53 -6.03 7.08 -10.15
CA GLY A 53 -6.53 5.89 -10.84
C GLY A 53 -5.48 5.15 -11.67
N ALA A 54 -4.18 5.43 -11.48
CA ALA A 54 -3.14 4.68 -12.16
C ALA A 54 -3.11 3.23 -11.68
N SER A 55 -2.91 2.30 -12.62
CA SER A 55 -2.84 0.87 -12.32
C SER A 55 -1.62 0.57 -11.45
N PRO A 56 -1.77 -0.14 -10.30
CA PRO A 56 -0.63 -0.51 -9.49
C PRO A 56 0.31 -1.41 -10.29
N TYR A 57 1.62 -1.21 -10.10
CA TYR A 57 2.68 -1.96 -10.79
C TYR A 57 2.47 -2.05 -12.32
N PHE A 58 2.06 -0.96 -12.98
CA PHE A 58 1.64 -0.98 -14.39
C PHE A 58 2.70 -1.55 -15.35
N LEU A 59 3.99 -1.38 -15.05
CA LEU A 59 5.11 -1.88 -15.85
C LEU A 59 5.49 -3.34 -15.58
N MET A 60 4.78 -4.03 -14.69
CA MET A 60 5.14 -5.38 -14.23
C MET A 60 4.03 -6.38 -14.53
N THR A 61 4.44 -7.58 -14.95
CA THR A 61 3.60 -8.77 -15.03
C THR A 61 3.25 -9.29 -13.64
N ASN A 62 2.22 -10.13 -13.55
CA ASN A 62 1.81 -10.72 -12.28
C ASN A 62 2.92 -11.52 -11.57
N ASN A 63 3.79 -12.18 -12.34
CA ASN A 63 4.92 -12.94 -11.78
C ASN A 63 6.00 -12.01 -11.22
N GLU A 64 6.35 -10.95 -11.97
CA GLU A 64 7.32 -9.95 -11.50
C GLU A 64 6.84 -9.23 -10.25
N VAL A 65 5.54 -8.89 -10.19
CA VAL A 65 4.94 -8.30 -8.98
C VAL A 65 5.06 -9.25 -7.79
N TYR A 66 4.79 -10.54 -7.99
CA TYR A 66 4.94 -11.53 -6.93
C TYR A 66 6.38 -11.58 -6.42
N ASP A 67 7.36 -11.73 -7.30
CA ASP A 67 8.78 -11.84 -6.94
C ASP A 67 9.28 -10.57 -6.24
N LYS A 68 8.88 -9.38 -6.72
CA LYS A 68 9.21 -8.09 -6.08
C LYS A 68 8.63 -7.99 -4.67
N ILE A 69 7.35 -8.33 -4.49
CA ILE A 69 6.73 -8.26 -3.16
C ILE A 69 7.44 -9.22 -2.18
N GLN A 70 7.83 -10.41 -2.64
CA GLN A 70 8.61 -11.38 -1.86
C GLN A 70 10.00 -10.86 -1.49
N SER A 71 10.63 -10.04 -2.34
CA SER A 71 11.92 -9.41 -2.04
C SER A 71 11.82 -8.21 -1.07
N GLY A 72 10.62 -7.89 -0.59
CA GLY A 72 10.37 -6.76 0.30
C GLY A 72 10.00 -5.45 -0.41
N TYR A 73 9.99 -5.43 -1.75
CA TYR A 73 9.64 -4.23 -2.50
C TYR A 73 8.18 -3.82 -2.28
N ARG A 74 7.93 -2.51 -2.21
CA ARG A 74 6.61 -1.89 -2.15
C ARG A 74 6.54 -0.78 -3.20
N LEU A 75 5.31 -0.44 -3.62
CA LEU A 75 5.12 0.67 -4.55
C LEU A 75 5.68 1.97 -3.95
N PRO A 76 6.48 2.74 -4.70
CA PRO A 76 6.81 4.11 -4.33
C PRO A 76 5.53 4.95 -4.17
N PRO A 77 5.54 6.02 -3.38
CA PRO A 77 4.39 6.90 -3.26
C PRO A 77 4.10 7.59 -4.62
N PRO A 78 2.82 7.79 -5.00
CA PRO A 78 2.49 8.70 -6.08
C PRO A 78 2.95 10.13 -5.75
N PRO A 79 3.30 10.96 -6.75
CA PRO A 79 3.58 12.37 -6.54
C PRO A 79 2.43 13.09 -5.83
N GLY A 80 2.77 14.04 -4.96
CA GLY A 80 1.78 14.74 -4.15
C GLY A 80 1.29 13.97 -2.94
N CYS A 81 1.66 12.69 -2.76
CA CYS A 81 1.28 11.89 -1.60
C CYS A 81 2.03 12.33 -0.32
N PRO A 82 1.33 12.83 0.72
CA PRO A 82 1.94 13.22 1.97
C PRO A 82 2.53 12.02 2.72
N ARG A 83 3.62 12.26 3.46
CA ARG A 83 4.34 11.21 4.19
C ARG A 83 3.44 10.40 5.13
N ALA A 84 2.53 11.05 5.86
CA ALA A 84 1.62 10.38 6.80
C ALA A 84 0.67 9.38 6.10
N VAL A 85 0.19 9.73 4.91
CA VAL A 85 -0.63 8.84 4.08
C VAL A 85 0.22 7.67 3.59
N TYR A 86 1.41 7.93 3.05
CA TYR A 86 2.27 6.87 2.53
C TYR A 86 2.74 5.90 3.64
N GLN A 87 3.02 6.41 4.84
CA GLN A 87 3.29 5.56 6.01
C GLN A 87 2.13 4.61 6.31
N THR A 88 0.89 5.07 6.16
CA THR A 88 -0.29 4.21 6.31
C THR A 88 -0.33 3.12 5.24
N MET A 89 -0.03 3.46 3.97
CA MET A 89 0.06 2.47 2.87
C MET A 89 1.14 1.41 3.16
N ILE A 90 2.33 1.84 3.58
CA ILE A 90 3.44 0.94 3.95
C ILE A 90 3.05 0.02 5.12
N GLY A 91 2.32 0.54 6.12
CA GLY A 91 1.77 -0.27 7.20
C GLY A 91 0.79 -1.34 6.71
N CYS A 92 -0.13 -0.97 5.80
CA CYS A 92 -1.05 -1.92 5.17
C CYS A 92 -0.31 -3.04 4.41
N TRP A 93 0.88 -2.76 3.90
CA TRP A 93 1.71 -3.74 3.18
C TRP A 93 2.79 -4.41 4.03
N HIS A 94 2.61 -4.47 5.36
CA HIS A 94 3.49 -5.25 6.21
C HIS A 94 3.53 -6.73 5.77
N PRO A 95 4.72 -7.37 5.69
CA PRO A 95 4.86 -8.77 5.30
C PRO A 95 4.00 -9.70 6.15
N GLU A 96 4.13 -9.60 7.47
CA GLU A 96 3.33 -10.35 8.43
C GLU A 96 1.91 -9.80 8.56
N PRO A 97 0.85 -10.60 8.32
CA PRO A 97 -0.54 -10.14 8.37
C PRO A 97 -0.96 -9.54 9.71
N HIS A 98 -0.49 -10.10 10.83
CA HIS A 98 -0.84 -9.65 12.18
C HIS A 98 -0.17 -8.33 12.59
N SER A 99 0.86 -7.90 11.84
CA SER A 99 1.54 -6.62 12.08
C SER A 99 0.99 -5.50 11.20
N ARG A 100 0.00 -5.80 10.34
CA ARG A 100 -0.73 -4.78 9.58
C ARG A 100 -1.69 -4.02 10.51
N PRO A 101 -1.92 -2.72 10.30
CA PRO A 101 -2.91 -1.98 11.07
C PRO A 101 -4.31 -2.55 10.85
N THR A 102 -5.17 -2.46 11.85
CA THR A 102 -6.57 -2.81 11.69
C THR A 102 -7.34 -1.67 11.00
N PHE A 103 -8.51 -1.95 10.44
CA PHE A 103 -9.36 -0.88 9.89
C PHE A 103 -9.68 0.23 10.90
N PRO A 104 -9.99 -0.05 12.20
CA PRO A 104 -10.08 0.98 13.23
C PRO A 104 -8.82 1.85 13.39
N ASP A 105 -7.63 1.26 13.31
CA ASP A 105 -6.37 2.01 13.37
C ASP A 105 -6.24 2.94 12.16
N ILE A 106 -6.52 2.43 10.96
CA ILE A 106 -6.51 3.19 9.71
C ILE A 106 -7.53 4.34 9.78
N GLN A 107 -8.75 4.06 10.23
CA GLN A 107 -9.81 5.07 10.39
C GLN A 107 -9.35 6.20 11.33
N THR A 108 -8.71 5.84 12.46
CA THR A 108 -8.17 6.82 13.41
C THR A 108 -7.13 7.74 12.76
N VAL A 109 -6.29 7.22 11.87
CA VAL A 109 -5.33 8.04 11.11
C VAL A 109 -6.03 8.93 10.09
N LEU A 110 -6.99 8.39 9.33
CA LEU A 110 -7.71 9.12 8.28
C LEU A 110 -8.65 10.21 8.82
N GLN A 111 -9.09 10.10 10.08
CA GLN A 111 -9.90 11.12 10.76
C GLN A 111 -9.08 12.26 11.37
N ARG A 112 -7.75 12.25 11.24
CA ARG A 112 -6.90 13.36 11.71
C ARG A 112 -7.20 14.62 10.88
N PRO A 113 -7.04 15.81 11.48
CA PRO A 113 -7.20 17.07 10.74
C PRO A 113 -6.28 17.14 9.52
N ASP A 114 -6.75 17.79 8.45
CA ASP A 114 -6.03 17.92 7.18
C ASP A 114 -4.60 18.44 7.35
N PHE A 115 -4.37 19.42 8.25
CA PHE A 115 -3.04 19.97 8.52
C PHE A 115 -2.04 18.98 9.16
N LYS A 116 -2.50 17.80 9.59
CA LYS A 116 -1.63 16.71 10.07
C LYS A 116 -1.51 15.57 9.06
N LEU A 117 -2.47 15.46 8.15
CA LEU A 117 -2.58 14.33 7.22
C LEU A 117 -2.09 14.69 5.81
N LEU A 118 -2.40 15.91 5.34
CA LEU A 118 -2.28 16.31 3.95
C LEU A 118 -1.18 17.34 3.67
N THR A 119 -0.52 17.87 4.70
CA THR A 119 0.48 18.93 4.55
C THR A 119 1.90 18.39 4.44
N TRP A 120 2.68 19.06 3.60
CA TRP A 120 4.12 18.90 3.50
C TRP A 120 4.82 19.66 4.62
N THR A 121 5.85 19.05 5.21
CA THR A 121 6.70 19.73 6.20
C THR A 121 7.70 20.66 5.52
N ALA A 122 8.32 21.58 6.27
CA ALA A 122 9.36 22.45 5.72
C ALA A 122 10.57 21.63 5.26
N GLU A 123 10.86 20.53 5.98
CA GLU A 123 11.88 19.55 5.64
C GLU A 123 11.58 18.86 4.30
N ASP A 124 10.34 18.42 4.09
CA ASP A 124 9.95 17.79 2.82
C ASP A 124 10.03 18.79 1.65
N VAL A 125 9.64 20.05 1.87
CA VAL A 125 9.72 21.10 0.83
C VAL A 125 11.17 21.39 0.44
N ALA A 126 12.11 21.30 1.38
CA ALA A 126 13.54 21.45 1.12
C ALA A 126 14.16 20.21 0.47
N ALA A 127 13.65 19.01 0.80
CA ALA A 127 14.19 17.74 0.31
C ALA A 127 13.71 17.36 -1.09
N TYR A 128 12.49 17.76 -1.48
CA TYR A 128 11.83 17.26 -2.69
C TYR A 128 11.42 18.37 -3.67
N THR A 129 11.50 18.03 -4.96
CA THR A 129 11.12 18.93 -6.05
C THR A 129 9.64 19.30 -5.97
N GLU A 130 9.28 20.43 -6.55
CA GLU A 130 7.87 20.84 -6.65
C GLU A 130 7.03 19.81 -7.43
N GLU A 131 7.61 19.21 -8.47
CA GLU A 131 6.96 18.15 -9.26
C GLU A 131 6.63 16.91 -8.42
N ALA A 132 7.59 16.41 -7.63
CA ALA A 132 7.36 15.28 -6.72
C ALA A 132 6.26 15.56 -5.68
N ARG A 133 6.08 16.84 -5.31
CA ARG A 133 5.06 17.29 -4.35
C ARG A 133 3.72 17.65 -4.99
N THR A 134 3.60 17.54 -6.31
CA THR A 134 2.40 17.90 -7.06
C THR A 134 1.54 16.68 -7.34
N LEU A 135 0.30 16.69 -6.86
CA LEU A 135 -0.67 15.64 -7.16
C LEU A 135 -0.94 15.56 -8.66
N GLY A 136 -0.79 14.37 -9.25
CA GLY A 136 -1.01 14.14 -10.68
C GLY A 136 0.19 14.41 -11.59
N ALA A 137 1.37 14.70 -11.04
CA ALA A 137 2.62 14.65 -11.80
C ALA A 137 2.95 13.21 -12.27
N PRO A 138 3.89 13.01 -13.22
CA PRO A 138 4.32 11.68 -13.66
C PRO A 138 4.77 10.81 -12.48
N LEU A 139 4.38 9.53 -12.45
CA LEU A 139 4.60 8.65 -11.29
C LEU A 139 6.07 8.53 -10.91
N GLU A 140 6.97 8.63 -11.88
CA GLU A 140 8.41 8.58 -11.72
C GLU A 140 8.92 9.69 -10.79
N ALA A 141 8.24 10.84 -10.74
CA ALA A 141 8.59 11.94 -9.85
C ALA A 141 8.45 11.57 -8.36
N GLY A 142 7.67 10.52 -8.04
CA GLY A 142 7.48 10.02 -6.68
C GLY A 142 8.50 8.98 -6.23
N GLU A 143 9.36 8.46 -7.12
CA GLU A 143 10.24 7.32 -6.82
C GLU A 143 11.25 7.59 -5.70
N GLU A 144 11.71 8.84 -5.56
CA GLU A 144 12.71 9.23 -4.55
C GLU A 144 12.08 9.76 -3.24
N LEU A 145 10.75 9.82 -3.15
CA LEU A 145 10.06 10.30 -1.95
C LEU A 145 10.12 9.28 -0.82
N TYR A 146 10.58 9.67 0.36
CA TYR A 146 10.52 8.87 1.58
C TYR A 146 11.22 7.49 1.47
N THR A 147 12.39 7.43 0.81
CA THR A 147 13.16 6.19 0.59
C THR A 147 13.46 5.41 1.89
N ASP A 148 13.47 6.10 3.03
CA ASP A 148 13.63 5.52 4.37
C ASP A 148 12.46 4.59 4.76
N ILE A 149 11.23 4.91 4.35
CA ILE A 149 10.05 4.06 4.59
C ILE A 149 9.70 3.17 3.39
N GLN A 150 10.06 3.55 2.17
CA GLN A 150 9.90 2.66 1.01
C GLN A 150 10.65 1.34 1.22
N ASN A 151 11.86 1.42 1.75
CA ASN A 151 12.78 0.29 1.87
C ASN A 151 12.68 -0.46 3.21
N CYS A 152 11.68 -0.17 4.04
CA CYS A 152 11.59 -0.73 5.39
C CYS A 152 11.49 -2.26 5.45
N TYR A 153 11.03 -2.91 4.38
CA TYR A 153 10.92 -4.37 4.28
C TYR A 153 11.94 -5.01 3.34
N MET A 154 12.83 -4.22 2.73
CA MET A 154 13.87 -4.75 1.86
C MET A 154 14.84 -5.60 2.69
N LEU A 155 15.08 -6.84 2.25
CA LEU A 155 16.06 -7.72 2.86
C LEU A 155 17.46 -7.09 2.68
N LYS A 156 18.19 -6.89 3.78
CA LYS A 156 19.59 -6.43 3.77
C LYS A 156 20.55 -7.57 3.45
#